data_AF-A0A2G7G4L2-F1
#
_entry.id   AF-A0A2G7G4L2-F1
#
_cell.length_a   1.000
_cell.length_b   1.000
_cell.length_c   1.000
_cell.angle_alpha   90.00
_cell.angle_beta   90.00
_cell.angle_gamma   90.00
#
_symmetry.space_group_name_H-M   'P 1'
#
loop_
_entity.id
_entity.type
_entity.pdbx_description
1 polymer ?
#
loop_
_entity_poly.entity_id
_entity_poly.type
_entity_poly.pdbx_seq_one_letter_code
_entity_poly.pdbx_strand_id
1 'polypeptide(L)'
;MPPRVQNQLVTNTLLPYLSSSSTSTCTISKIPIQCSPSSITSTSRRTCRPFSSTVASQTKLRNEMFTWLNGEGAALKNHVPGSTNYLTQIKERDEQPVGRTRPFPLNQNFVSESILSEELRNEIYDRVVNQKKSVRAVSVDLGIDMRRVGAVVRLVELEKRQKQQGKSLALPYARAIHEMVPTTPLYEDTRDNRNRPHESINDLPVHKLTDPQIFYPVSESRQFNRVDAGRVFSAAPALENKQVNDAADPAEAVSRITQNPSHIEKVGKGEAEQQVLQPADARIPHPHLVAHERFRQSRPTEYREIFKAYNERLRQEETAEKERKRLAKERQDQQQTKVQPESSRFEFRFKDVVVSKETTGTDGRGSKAPGLRYGVPSYERKKGQVKIPTRVEV
;
A
#
# COMPACT_ATOMS: atom_id res chain seq x y z
N MET A 1 -15.93 -37.81 13.36
CA MET A 1 -16.09 -36.96 12.15
C MET A 1 -17.39 -36.19 12.29
N PRO A 2 -17.40 -34.84 12.20
CA PRO A 2 -18.64 -34.08 12.26
C PRO A 2 -19.38 -34.12 10.91
N PRO A 3 -20.72 -34.02 10.87
CA PRO A 3 -21.50 -34.16 9.65
C PRO A 3 -21.40 -32.91 8.76
N ARG A 4 -21.40 -33.17 7.44
CA ARG A 4 -21.24 -32.22 6.35
C ARG A 4 -22.55 -31.48 6.09
N VAL A 5 -22.59 -30.18 6.38
CA VAL A 5 -23.70 -29.29 6.03
C VAL A 5 -23.76 -29.12 4.50
N GLN A 6 -24.93 -29.36 3.90
CA GLN A 6 -25.18 -29.13 2.48
C GLN A 6 -25.52 -27.65 2.26
N ASN A 7 -24.69 -26.94 1.49
CA ASN A 7 -24.99 -25.59 1.03
C ASN A 7 -26.01 -25.66 -0.11
N GLN A 8 -27.21 -25.12 0.09
CA GLN A 8 -28.15 -24.88 -0.99
C GLN A 8 -27.65 -23.69 -1.84
N LEU A 9 -27.44 -23.92 -3.13
CA LEU A 9 -27.14 -22.91 -4.12
C LEU A 9 -28.40 -22.08 -4.39
N VAL A 10 -28.42 -20.83 -3.92
CA VAL A 10 -29.46 -19.85 -4.29
C VAL A 10 -29.05 -19.21 -5.62
N THR A 11 -29.68 -19.65 -6.72
CA THR A 11 -29.56 -18.99 -8.02
C THR A 11 -30.51 -17.79 -8.06
N ASN A 12 -30.00 -16.59 -7.82
CA ASN A 12 -30.72 -15.34 -8.07
C ASN A 12 -30.56 -14.96 -9.55
N THR A 13 -31.53 -15.32 -10.38
CA THR A 13 -31.61 -14.86 -11.78
C THR A 13 -32.92 -14.12 -12.01
N LEU A 14 -33.04 -12.86 -11.59
CA LEU A 14 -34.05 -11.94 -12.12
C LEU A 14 -33.58 -10.48 -11.96
N LEU A 15 -32.93 -9.95 -12.99
CA LEU A 15 -32.90 -8.50 -13.27
C LEU A 15 -33.92 -8.24 -14.39
N PRO A 16 -34.92 -7.35 -14.23
CA PRO A 16 -35.61 -6.78 -15.35
C PRO A 16 -34.88 -5.51 -15.81
N TYR A 17 -34.44 -5.53 -17.06
CA TYR A 17 -34.07 -4.35 -17.84
C TYR A 17 -35.22 -3.34 -17.84
N LEU A 18 -34.95 -2.10 -17.45
CA LEU A 18 -35.82 -0.96 -17.73
C LEU A 18 -35.62 -0.59 -19.20
N SER A 19 -36.60 -0.90 -20.05
CA SER A 19 -36.68 -0.39 -21.42
C SER A 19 -38.00 0.37 -21.59
N SER A 20 -37.86 1.68 -21.80
CA SER A 20 -38.94 2.60 -22.17
C SER A 20 -39.58 2.17 -23.50
N SER A 21 -40.91 2.03 -23.53
CA SER A 21 -41.64 1.69 -24.76
C SER A 21 -42.02 2.95 -25.54
N SER A 22 -41.41 3.12 -26.71
CA SER A 22 -41.94 3.96 -27.79
C SER A 22 -42.70 3.07 -28.78
N THR A 23 -43.93 3.47 -29.07
CA THR A 23 -44.86 2.91 -30.06
C THR A 23 -44.24 2.74 -31.45
N SER A 24 -44.43 1.58 -32.09
CA SER A 24 -44.62 1.46 -33.54
C SER A 24 -45.17 0.08 -33.91
N THR A 25 -46.28 0.12 -34.64
CA THR A 25 -47.04 -0.98 -35.26
C THR A 25 -46.35 -1.54 -36.49
N CYS A 26 -46.23 -2.87 -36.59
CA CYS A 26 -46.00 -3.55 -37.87
C CYS A 26 -46.79 -4.87 -37.92
N THR A 27 -47.73 -4.93 -38.86
CA THR A 27 -48.55 -6.09 -39.25
C THR A 27 -47.87 -6.90 -40.34
N ILE A 28 -47.73 -8.23 -40.21
CA ILE A 28 -47.53 -9.13 -41.36
C ILE A 28 -48.31 -10.46 -41.19
N SER A 29 -49.28 -10.62 -42.11
CA SER A 29 -49.94 -11.82 -42.68
C SER A 29 -49.34 -13.22 -42.41
N LYS A 30 -50.10 -14.22 -41.91
CA LYS A 30 -51.01 -15.16 -42.61
C LYS A 30 -50.38 -15.96 -43.77
N ILE A 31 -50.40 -17.29 -43.66
CA ILE A 31 -50.94 -18.27 -44.65
C ILE A 31 -51.19 -19.64 -43.95
N PRO A 32 -52.18 -20.45 -44.40
CA PRO A 32 -52.82 -21.53 -43.61
C PRO A 32 -52.59 -22.94 -44.19
N ILE A 33 -52.78 -23.99 -43.37
CA ILE A 33 -53.11 -25.34 -43.89
C ILE A 33 -54.19 -25.96 -42.99
N GLN A 34 -55.32 -26.28 -43.63
CA GLN A 34 -56.48 -26.98 -43.09
C GLN A 34 -56.21 -28.48 -43.00
N CYS A 35 -56.77 -29.14 -41.99
CA CYS A 35 -57.43 -30.46 -42.08
C CYS A 35 -58.18 -30.75 -40.78
N SER A 36 -59.48 -31.05 -40.91
CA SER A 36 -60.43 -31.50 -39.88
C SER A 36 -61.10 -32.79 -40.42
N PRO A 37 -61.90 -33.53 -39.64
CA PRO A 37 -61.87 -33.81 -38.20
C PRO A 37 -62.01 -35.33 -37.91
N SER A 38 -61.66 -35.78 -36.71
CA SER A 38 -62.25 -36.99 -36.12
C SER A 38 -62.20 -36.90 -34.60
N SER A 39 -63.39 -36.84 -34.05
CA SER A 39 -63.75 -36.71 -32.64
C SER A 39 -63.31 -37.90 -31.80
N ILE A 40 -62.47 -37.65 -30.79
CA ILE A 40 -62.45 -38.44 -29.55
C ILE A 40 -62.21 -37.47 -28.39
N THR A 41 -63.16 -37.48 -27.47
CA THR A 41 -63.25 -36.68 -26.25
C THR A 41 -62.08 -36.95 -25.30
N SER A 42 -61.23 -35.95 -25.10
CA SER A 42 -60.46 -35.82 -23.85
C SER A 42 -60.54 -34.37 -23.37
N THR A 43 -61.24 -34.17 -22.26
CA THR A 43 -61.35 -32.88 -21.58
C THR A 43 -60.07 -32.58 -20.81
N SER A 44 -58.97 -32.33 -21.52
CA SER A 44 -57.83 -31.63 -20.92
C SER A 44 -58.13 -30.13 -20.96
N ARG A 45 -58.58 -29.59 -19.83
CA ARG A 45 -58.73 -28.15 -19.63
C ARG A 45 -57.37 -27.49 -19.89
N ARG A 46 -57.19 -26.93 -21.08
CA ARG A 46 -56.12 -25.96 -21.35
C ARG A 46 -56.38 -24.75 -20.46
N THR A 47 -55.82 -24.75 -19.27
CA THR A 47 -55.73 -23.54 -18.45
C THR A 47 -54.71 -22.64 -19.13
N CYS A 48 -55.17 -21.82 -20.07
CA CYS A 48 -54.45 -20.62 -20.47
C CYS A 48 -54.47 -19.69 -19.25
N ARG A 49 -53.52 -19.86 -18.33
CA ARG A 49 -53.29 -18.88 -17.27
C ARG A 49 -52.81 -17.61 -17.98
N PRO A 50 -53.51 -16.48 -17.90
CA PRO A 50 -52.94 -15.23 -18.36
C PRO A 50 -51.65 -15.02 -17.56
N PHE A 51 -50.55 -14.66 -18.23
CA PHE A 51 -49.39 -14.13 -17.53
C PHE A 51 -49.89 -12.94 -16.70
N SER A 52 -49.85 -13.07 -15.38
CA SER A 52 -50.39 -12.06 -14.48
C SER A 52 -49.64 -10.76 -14.70
N SER A 53 -50.32 -9.74 -15.20
CA SER A 53 -49.83 -8.35 -15.30
C SER A 53 -49.88 -7.63 -13.95
N THR A 54 -50.36 -8.30 -12.89
CA THR A 54 -50.36 -7.77 -11.53
C THR A 54 -48.93 -7.71 -11.01
N VAL A 55 -48.46 -6.50 -10.69
CA VAL A 55 -47.21 -6.26 -9.96
C VAL A 55 -47.14 -7.22 -8.77
N ALA A 56 -46.11 -8.06 -8.74
CA ALA A 56 -45.89 -8.98 -7.64
C ALA A 56 -45.85 -8.19 -6.33
N SER A 57 -46.66 -8.59 -5.34
CA SER A 57 -46.69 -7.94 -4.03
C SER A 57 -45.28 -7.90 -3.45
N GLN A 58 -44.83 -6.72 -3.03
CA GLN A 58 -43.53 -6.58 -2.39
C GLN A 58 -43.52 -7.36 -1.06
N THR A 59 -42.38 -7.98 -0.75
CA THR A 59 -42.19 -8.67 0.53
C THR A 59 -42.10 -7.65 1.67
N LYS A 60 -42.41 -8.07 2.90
CA LYS A 60 -42.31 -7.21 4.10
C LYS A 60 -40.91 -6.57 4.24
N LEU A 61 -39.85 -7.35 4.04
CA LEU A 61 -38.47 -6.86 4.09
C LEU A 61 -38.18 -5.80 3.02
N ARG A 62 -38.76 -5.95 1.81
CA ARG A 62 -38.61 -4.98 0.73
C ARG A 62 -39.33 -3.67 1.09
N ASN A 63 -40.52 -3.76 1.69
CA ASN A 63 -41.24 -2.58 2.19
C ASN A 63 -40.42 -1.85 3.26
N GLU A 64 -39.91 -2.56 4.28
CA GLU A 64 -39.07 -1.98 5.34
C GLU A 64 -37.81 -1.31 4.78
N MET A 65 -37.14 -1.97 3.81
CA MET A 65 -35.99 -1.42 3.11
C MET A 65 -36.33 -0.10 2.40
N PHE A 66 -37.43 -0.03 1.65
CA PHE A 66 -37.83 1.20 0.96
C PHE A 66 -38.31 2.28 1.92
N THR A 67 -38.94 1.92 3.04
CA THR A 67 -39.26 2.87 4.11
C THR A 67 -37.98 3.53 4.63
N TRP A 68 -36.92 2.76 4.89
CA TRP A 68 -35.64 3.33 5.32
C TRP A 68 -34.93 4.15 4.23
N LEU A 69 -34.87 3.63 2.99
CA LEU A 69 -34.24 4.33 1.86
C LEU A 69 -34.90 5.67 1.54
N ASN A 70 -36.22 5.77 1.68
CA ASN A 70 -36.97 7.00 1.45
C ASN A 70 -37.03 7.89 2.69
N GLY A 71 -36.68 7.38 3.87
CA GLY A 71 -36.58 8.12 5.13
C GLY A 71 -35.14 8.54 5.41
N GLU A 72 -34.52 7.95 6.43
CA GLU A 72 -33.13 8.27 6.86
C GLU A 72 -32.09 8.09 5.76
N GLY A 73 -32.24 7.02 4.95
CA GLY A 73 -31.30 6.68 3.88
C GLY A 73 -31.34 7.65 2.70
N ALA A 74 -32.35 8.52 2.59
CA ALA A 74 -32.47 9.48 1.50
C ALA A 74 -31.30 10.47 1.47
N ALA A 75 -30.70 10.75 2.64
CA ALA A 75 -29.52 11.60 2.76
C ALA A 75 -28.31 11.06 2.01
N LEU A 76 -28.21 9.74 1.79
CA LEU A 76 -27.10 9.09 1.09
C LEU A 76 -27.28 9.04 -0.43
N LYS A 77 -28.44 9.46 -0.94
CA LYS A 77 -28.77 9.37 -2.37
C LYS A 77 -27.85 10.23 -3.23
N ASN A 78 -27.52 11.42 -2.74
CA ASN A 78 -26.57 12.34 -3.36
C ASN A 78 -25.47 12.64 -2.33
N HIS A 79 -24.24 12.88 -2.78
CA HIS A 79 -23.18 13.30 -1.87
C HIS A 79 -23.37 14.76 -1.45
N VAL A 80 -22.73 15.13 -0.35
CA VAL A 80 -22.65 16.52 0.11
C VAL A 80 -21.26 17.05 -0.28
N PRO A 81 -21.15 18.06 -1.16
CA PRO A 81 -19.86 18.55 -1.60
C PRO A 81 -18.98 19.02 -0.44
N GLY A 82 -17.76 18.49 -0.36
CA GLY A 82 -16.76 18.86 0.66
C GLY A 82 -16.97 18.23 2.03
N SER A 83 -17.95 17.34 2.20
CA SER A 83 -18.18 16.60 3.44
C SER A 83 -18.37 15.11 3.19
N THR A 84 -17.88 14.31 4.12
CA THR A 84 -18.20 12.89 4.17
C THR A 84 -19.67 12.69 4.54
N ASN A 85 -20.30 11.69 3.94
CA ASN A 85 -21.69 11.32 4.20
C ASN A 85 -21.76 9.82 4.57
N TYR A 86 -21.19 9.48 5.71
CA TYR A 86 -21.10 8.09 6.17
C TYR A 86 -22.32 7.65 6.97
N LEU A 87 -22.57 6.33 6.99
CA LEU A 87 -23.69 5.71 7.71
C LEU A 87 -23.67 5.96 9.22
N THR A 88 -22.47 6.11 9.80
CA THR A 88 -22.25 6.46 11.20
C THR A 88 -22.94 7.77 11.58
N GLN A 89 -22.82 8.79 10.73
CA GLN A 89 -23.40 10.11 10.96
C GLN A 89 -24.93 10.07 11.04
N ILE A 90 -25.57 9.09 10.37
CA ILE A 90 -27.02 8.91 10.42
C ILE A 90 -27.42 8.25 11.74
N LYS A 91 -26.63 7.29 12.23
CA LYS A 91 -26.92 6.57 13.48
C LYS A 91 -26.55 7.36 14.74
N GLU A 92 -25.50 8.17 14.67
CA GLU A 92 -24.92 8.92 15.80
C GLU A 92 -25.41 10.38 15.85
N ARG A 93 -26.55 10.71 15.21
CA ARG A 93 -27.08 12.09 15.15
C ARG A 93 -27.25 12.78 16.51
N ASP A 94 -27.33 12.01 17.60
CA ASP A 94 -27.56 12.51 18.96
C ASP A 94 -26.27 12.63 19.81
N GLU A 95 -25.10 12.19 19.33
CA GLU A 95 -23.83 12.25 20.06
C GLU A 95 -22.72 12.98 19.25
N GLN A 96 -21.75 13.55 19.98
CA GLN A 96 -20.66 14.47 19.57
C GLN A 96 -20.11 14.34 18.12
N PRO A 97 -19.60 15.42 17.49
CA PRO A 97 -19.19 15.50 16.06
C PRO A 97 -17.98 14.63 15.64
N VAL A 98 -17.51 13.74 16.50
CA VAL A 98 -16.34 12.87 16.30
C VAL A 98 -16.63 11.74 15.30
N GLY A 99 -17.90 11.46 14.98
CA GLY A 99 -18.33 10.42 14.03
C GLY A 99 -18.15 10.74 12.54
N ARG A 100 -17.72 11.96 12.15
CA ARG A 100 -17.75 12.39 10.74
C ARG A 100 -16.89 11.56 9.80
N THR A 101 -15.81 10.95 10.27
CA THR A 101 -14.82 10.26 9.41
C THR A 101 -14.95 8.74 9.43
N ARG A 102 -15.84 8.15 10.23
CA ARG A 102 -15.98 6.68 10.32
C ARG A 102 -17.00 6.16 9.32
N PRO A 103 -16.67 5.28 8.37
CA PRO A 103 -17.67 4.76 7.44
C PRO A 103 -18.55 3.65 8.04
N PHE A 104 -18.05 2.90 9.01
CA PHE A 104 -18.72 1.71 9.56
C PHE A 104 -19.08 1.87 11.04
N PRO A 105 -20.36 1.81 11.43
CA PRO A 105 -20.77 2.03 12.83
C PRO A 105 -20.31 0.93 13.79
N LEU A 106 -20.10 -0.29 13.31
CA LEU A 106 -19.67 -1.40 14.16
C LEU A 106 -18.14 -1.51 14.28
N ASN A 107 -17.38 -0.76 13.50
CA ASN A 107 -15.91 -0.78 13.54
C ASN A 107 -15.38 0.63 13.86
N GLN A 108 -15.21 0.90 15.16
CA GLN A 108 -14.75 2.19 15.66
C GLN A 108 -13.29 2.51 15.29
N ASN A 109 -12.49 1.48 15.00
CA ASN A 109 -11.07 1.63 14.70
C ASN A 109 -10.81 2.07 13.26
N PHE A 110 -11.73 1.77 12.34
CA PHE A 110 -11.55 2.15 10.94
C PHE A 110 -12.11 3.54 10.66
N VAL A 111 -11.23 4.43 10.26
CA VAL A 111 -11.52 5.82 9.93
C VAL A 111 -11.15 6.07 8.47
N SER A 112 -11.95 6.86 7.76
CA SER A 112 -11.57 7.38 6.46
C SER A 112 -10.59 8.52 6.65
N GLU A 113 -9.31 8.18 6.49
CA GLU A 113 -8.23 9.16 6.47
C GLU A 113 -8.36 10.11 5.28
N SER A 114 -7.75 11.29 5.42
CA SER A 114 -7.76 12.30 4.38
C SER A 114 -6.88 11.88 3.19
N ILE A 115 -7.28 12.24 1.97
CA ILE A 115 -6.47 12.07 0.75
C ILE A 115 -5.77 13.39 0.38
N LEU A 116 -4.73 13.31 -0.45
CA LEU A 116 -4.04 14.51 -0.93
C LEU A 116 -4.96 15.31 -1.87
N SER A 117 -5.04 16.63 -1.66
CA SER A 117 -5.70 17.54 -2.61
C SER A 117 -4.98 17.60 -3.97
N GLU A 118 -5.69 18.04 -5.01
CA GLU A 118 -5.11 18.21 -6.36
C GLU A 118 -3.97 19.24 -6.38
N GLU A 119 -4.03 20.26 -5.53
CA GLU A 119 -2.99 21.27 -5.38
C GLU A 119 -1.75 20.70 -4.70
N LEU A 120 -1.95 20.00 -3.58
CA LEU A 120 -0.86 19.39 -2.81
C LEU A 120 -0.09 18.34 -3.63
N ARG A 121 -0.78 17.52 -4.44
CA ARG A 121 -0.10 16.55 -5.33
C ARG A 121 0.74 17.25 -6.41
N ASN A 122 0.31 18.40 -6.91
CA ASN A 122 1.05 19.16 -7.92
C ASN A 122 2.28 19.81 -7.28
N GLU A 123 2.14 20.36 -6.07
CA GLU A 123 3.27 20.93 -5.31
C GLU A 123 4.34 19.87 -4.99
N ILE A 124 3.93 18.65 -4.62
CA ILE A 124 4.86 17.52 -4.43
C ILE A 124 5.66 17.27 -5.71
N TYR A 125 4.97 17.18 -6.84
CA TYR A 125 5.62 16.96 -8.12
C TYR A 125 6.61 18.09 -8.45
N ASP A 126 6.20 19.33 -8.27
CA ASP A 126 7.02 20.49 -8.62
C ASP A 126 8.27 20.59 -7.73
N ARG A 127 8.16 20.31 -6.43
CA ARG A 127 9.32 20.25 -5.51
C ARG A 127 10.31 19.15 -5.90
N VAL A 128 9.84 17.96 -6.22
CA VAL A 128 10.72 16.82 -6.54
C VAL A 128 11.32 16.95 -7.94
N VAL A 129 10.49 17.22 -8.95
CA VAL A 129 10.89 17.17 -10.35
C VAL A 129 11.50 18.48 -10.83
N ASN A 130 10.89 19.63 -10.50
CA ASN A 130 11.35 20.93 -11.00
C ASN A 130 12.42 21.53 -10.07
N GLN A 131 12.15 21.59 -8.76
CA GLN A 131 13.07 22.15 -7.77
C GLN A 131 14.20 21.17 -7.36
N LYS A 132 14.15 19.92 -7.83
CA LYS A 132 15.13 18.86 -7.54
C LYS A 132 15.35 18.62 -6.04
N LYS A 133 14.33 18.87 -5.21
CA LYS A 133 14.37 18.49 -3.79
C LYS A 133 14.32 16.97 -3.68
N SER A 134 15.02 16.43 -2.69
CA SER A 134 14.96 15.00 -2.41
C SER A 134 13.56 14.61 -1.89
N VAL A 135 13.12 13.39 -2.22
CA VAL A 135 11.85 12.82 -1.73
C VAL A 135 11.76 12.91 -0.21
N ARG A 136 12.90 12.69 0.46
CA ARG A 136 13.06 12.75 1.90
C ARG A 136 12.83 14.15 2.47
N ALA A 137 13.37 15.18 1.84
CA ALA A 137 13.15 16.57 2.24
C ALA A 137 11.68 16.96 2.05
N VAL A 138 11.09 16.63 0.90
CA VAL A 138 9.68 16.94 0.59
C VAL A 138 8.73 16.25 1.58
N SER A 139 9.03 15.01 1.95
CA SER A 139 8.28 14.24 2.94
C SER A 139 8.25 14.92 4.32
N VAL A 140 9.38 15.46 4.78
CA VAL A 140 9.45 16.24 6.03
C VAL A 140 8.72 17.58 5.90
N ASP A 141 8.96 18.31 4.81
CA ASP A 141 8.40 19.65 4.59
C ASP A 141 6.86 19.65 4.54
N LEU A 142 6.26 18.58 3.99
CA LEU A 142 4.82 18.45 3.77
C LEU A 142 4.12 17.49 4.74
N GLY A 143 4.87 16.75 5.57
CA GLY A 143 4.30 15.78 6.51
C GLY A 143 3.61 14.59 5.82
N ILE A 144 4.26 14.03 4.79
CA ILE A 144 3.74 12.94 3.95
C ILE A 144 4.77 11.81 3.90
N ASP A 145 4.37 10.53 3.95
CA ASP A 145 5.29 9.41 3.88
C ASP A 145 6.07 9.41 2.55
N MET A 146 7.36 9.07 2.61
CA MET A 146 8.26 8.97 1.45
C MET A 146 7.71 8.04 0.37
N ARG A 147 7.04 6.94 0.77
CA ARG A 147 6.44 5.98 -0.17
C ARG A 147 5.30 6.63 -0.94
N ARG A 148 4.48 7.44 -0.26
CA ARG A 148 3.38 8.20 -0.88
C ARG A 148 3.91 9.27 -1.81
N VAL A 149 4.92 10.04 -1.41
CA VAL A 149 5.58 11.05 -2.27
C VAL A 149 6.07 10.40 -3.58
N GLY A 150 6.78 9.26 -3.49
CA GLY A 150 7.25 8.55 -4.69
C GLY A 150 6.12 7.97 -5.56
N ALA A 151 4.97 7.61 -4.98
CA ALA A 151 3.79 7.19 -5.74
C ALA A 151 3.13 8.37 -6.46
N VAL A 152 2.97 9.51 -5.79
CA VAL A 152 2.39 10.73 -6.35
C VAL A 152 3.18 11.19 -7.58
N VAL A 153 4.51 11.28 -7.47
CA VAL A 153 5.36 11.69 -8.60
C VAL A 153 5.12 10.78 -9.80
N ARG A 154 5.14 9.45 -9.62
CA ARG A 154 4.90 8.48 -10.71
C ARG A 154 3.51 8.62 -11.34
N LEU A 155 2.46 8.84 -10.54
CA LEU A 155 1.10 9.00 -11.05
C LEU A 155 0.92 10.32 -11.80
N VAL A 156 1.52 11.42 -11.32
CA VAL A 156 1.48 12.72 -11.99
C VAL A 156 2.29 12.68 -13.30
N GLU A 157 3.43 12.00 -13.35
CA GLU A 157 4.17 11.76 -14.60
C GLU A 157 3.31 10.99 -15.62
N LEU A 158 2.60 9.95 -15.16
CA LEU A 158 1.69 9.19 -16.00
C LEU A 158 0.54 10.07 -16.53
N GLU A 159 -0.06 10.91 -15.69
CA GLU A 159 -1.10 11.86 -16.08
C GLU A 159 -0.58 12.84 -17.14
N LYS A 160 0.60 13.43 -16.93
CA LYS A 160 1.24 14.33 -17.91
C LYS A 160 1.48 13.64 -19.25
N ARG A 161 1.97 12.39 -19.23
CA ARG A 161 2.15 11.58 -20.44
C ARG A 161 0.81 11.29 -21.14
N GLN A 162 -0.26 11.01 -20.40
CA GLN A 162 -1.59 10.81 -20.99
C GLN A 162 -2.10 12.09 -21.67
N LYS A 163 -1.91 13.25 -21.03
CA LYS A 163 -2.24 14.56 -21.61
C LYS A 163 -1.44 14.81 -22.90
N GLN A 164 -0.13 14.55 -22.89
CA GLN A 164 0.73 14.66 -24.09
C GLN A 164 0.29 13.74 -25.23
N GLN A 165 -0.23 12.56 -24.91
CA GLN A 165 -0.80 11.61 -25.88
C GLN A 165 -2.22 11.97 -26.33
N GLY A 166 -2.82 13.05 -25.80
CA GLY A 166 -4.20 13.45 -26.13
C GLY A 166 -5.27 12.50 -25.60
N LYS A 167 -4.98 11.69 -24.57
CA LYS A 167 -5.95 10.77 -23.97
C LYS A 167 -6.94 11.55 -23.09
N SER A 168 -8.22 11.18 -23.16
CA SER A 168 -9.25 11.76 -22.30
C SER A 168 -9.06 11.33 -20.85
N LEU A 169 -9.12 12.31 -19.94
CA LEU A 169 -9.03 12.08 -18.50
C LEU A 169 -10.42 12.02 -17.87
N ALA A 170 -10.59 11.20 -16.85
CA ALA A 170 -11.85 11.04 -16.12
C ALA A 170 -12.07 12.19 -15.10
N LEU A 171 -12.06 13.45 -15.55
CA LEU A 171 -12.15 14.63 -14.69
C LEU A 171 -13.48 14.74 -13.91
N PRO A 172 -14.66 14.51 -14.52
CA PRO A 172 -15.92 14.59 -13.77
C PRO A 172 -15.99 13.57 -12.64
N TYR A 173 -15.45 12.37 -12.88
CA TYR A 173 -15.35 11.33 -11.87
C TYR A 173 -14.38 11.73 -10.75
N ALA A 174 -13.19 12.22 -11.08
CA ALA A 174 -12.21 12.64 -10.08
C ALA A 174 -12.76 13.73 -9.16
N ARG A 175 -13.41 14.76 -9.71
CA ARG A 175 -14.01 15.86 -8.94
C ARG A 175 -15.06 15.35 -7.95
N ALA A 176 -15.98 14.50 -8.41
CA ALA A 176 -17.01 13.93 -7.55
C ALA A 176 -16.41 13.13 -6.39
N ILE A 177 -15.35 12.35 -6.62
CA ILE A 177 -14.69 11.58 -5.56
C ILE A 177 -13.96 12.50 -4.55
N HIS A 178 -13.29 13.55 -5.02
CA HIS A 178 -12.62 14.53 -4.15
C HIS A 178 -13.61 15.30 -3.26
N GLU A 179 -14.86 15.45 -3.70
CA GLU A 179 -15.93 16.06 -2.89
C GLU A 179 -16.51 15.13 -1.83
N MET A 180 -16.37 13.81 -1.98
CA MET A 180 -16.95 12.79 -1.10
C MET A 180 -16.02 12.33 0.03
N VAL A 181 -14.71 12.56 -0.10
CA VAL A 181 -13.65 12.03 0.77
C VAL A 181 -12.92 13.21 1.43
N PRO A 182 -12.50 13.13 2.70
CA PRO A 182 -11.79 14.23 3.32
C PRO A 182 -10.46 14.44 2.61
N THR A 183 -10.04 15.70 2.45
CA THR A 183 -8.80 16.05 1.75
C THR A 183 -7.89 16.89 2.63
N THR A 184 -6.58 16.71 2.49
CA THR A 184 -5.58 17.61 3.07
C THR A 184 -5.25 18.70 2.05
N PRO A 185 -5.58 19.97 2.34
CA PRO A 185 -5.27 21.07 1.46
C PRO A 185 -3.76 21.31 1.40
N LEU A 186 -3.32 22.06 0.39
CA LEU A 186 -1.99 22.66 0.42
C LEU A 186 -2.03 23.83 1.41
N TYR A 187 -1.22 23.76 2.47
CA TYR A 187 -1.12 24.86 3.42
C TYR A 187 -0.18 25.94 2.89
N GLU A 188 -0.56 27.21 3.06
CA GLU A 188 0.28 28.35 2.70
C GLU A 188 1.50 28.46 3.63
N ASP A 189 1.30 28.29 4.95
CA ASP A 189 2.39 28.24 5.92
C ASP A 189 2.89 26.81 6.14
N THR A 190 4.19 26.62 5.93
CA THR A 190 4.90 25.38 6.27
C THR A 190 4.75 24.94 7.73
N ARG A 191 4.45 25.86 8.65
CA ARG A 191 4.21 25.52 10.07
C ARG A 191 2.93 24.72 10.26
N ASP A 192 1.92 24.94 9.43
CA ASP A 192 0.64 24.23 9.52
C ASP A 192 0.79 22.76 9.12
N ASN A 193 1.66 22.46 8.15
CA ASN A 193 2.02 21.08 7.81
C ASN A 193 2.59 20.32 9.01
N ARG A 194 3.33 21.00 9.90
CA ARG A 194 3.90 20.37 11.10
C ARG A 194 2.85 20.16 12.18
N ASN A 195 1.90 21.08 12.31
CA ASN A 195 0.83 20.99 13.29
C ASN A 195 -0.24 19.97 12.89
N ARG A 196 -0.49 19.83 11.58
CA ARG A 196 -1.50 18.96 10.99
C ARG A 196 -0.90 18.20 9.79
N PRO A 197 0.04 17.28 10.04
CA PRO A 197 0.63 16.47 8.96
C PRO A 197 -0.44 15.60 8.31
N HIS A 198 -0.23 15.26 7.04
CA HIS A 198 -1.13 14.37 6.32
C HIS A 198 -1.13 12.96 6.93
N GLU A 199 0.05 12.46 7.31
CA GLU A 199 0.23 11.17 7.97
C GLU A 199 1.48 11.16 8.86
N SER A 200 1.64 10.11 9.66
CA SER A 200 2.87 9.90 10.43
C SER A 200 4.02 9.51 9.50
N ILE A 201 5.07 10.34 9.47
CA ILE A 201 6.27 10.08 8.66
C ILE A 201 7.30 9.19 9.36
N ASN A 202 7.14 8.94 10.67
CA ASN A 202 8.12 8.23 11.49
C ASN A 202 7.66 6.82 11.91
N ASP A 203 6.58 6.32 11.31
CA ASP A 203 6.04 5.01 11.64
C ASP A 203 7.04 3.90 11.30
N LEU A 204 7.30 3.06 12.30
CA LEU A 204 8.23 1.95 12.21
C LEU A 204 7.47 0.63 12.15
N PRO A 205 7.66 -0.20 11.10
CA PRO A 205 7.11 -1.54 11.09
C PRO A 205 7.65 -2.37 12.26
N VAL A 206 6.75 -3.03 13.00
CA VAL A 206 7.13 -3.96 14.07
C VAL A 206 7.96 -5.09 13.49
N HIS A 207 9.09 -5.40 14.13
CA HIS A 207 9.99 -6.43 13.67
C HIS A 207 9.83 -7.68 14.52
N LYS A 208 9.80 -8.85 13.91
CA LYS A 208 9.52 -10.12 14.62
C LYS A 208 10.40 -10.35 15.86
N LEU A 209 11.66 -9.92 15.84
CA LEU A 209 12.55 -10.05 17.00
C LEU A 209 12.10 -9.24 18.22
N THR A 210 11.24 -8.24 18.06
CA THR A 210 10.72 -7.41 19.17
C THR A 210 9.39 -7.91 19.72
N ASP A 211 8.81 -8.97 19.15
CA ASP A 211 7.57 -9.60 19.63
C ASP A 211 7.69 -10.27 21.01
N PRO A 212 8.80 -10.97 21.37
CA PRO A 212 8.88 -11.63 22.66
C PRO A 212 9.03 -10.63 23.82
N GLN A 213 8.34 -10.91 24.93
CA GLN A 213 8.53 -10.20 26.19
C GLN A 213 9.82 -10.70 26.87
N ILE A 214 10.77 -9.79 27.12
CA ILE A 214 12.08 -10.13 27.70
C ILE A 214 12.32 -9.27 28.95
N PHE A 215 12.62 -9.93 30.07
CA PHE A 215 13.16 -9.32 31.28
C PHE A 215 14.65 -9.66 31.37
N TYR A 216 15.51 -8.75 30.93
CA TYR A 216 16.94 -9.00 30.80
C TYR A 216 17.68 -8.59 32.09
N PRO A 217 18.31 -9.53 32.83
CA PRO A 217 19.02 -9.19 34.06
C PRO A 217 20.29 -8.38 33.75
N VAL A 218 20.42 -7.24 34.40
CA VAL A 218 21.57 -6.33 34.28
C VAL A 218 22.08 -5.92 35.65
N SER A 219 23.33 -5.47 35.72
CA SER A 219 23.87 -4.84 36.94
C SER A 219 23.01 -3.62 37.32
N GLU A 220 22.86 -3.38 38.63
CA GLU A 220 22.15 -2.24 39.20
C GLU A 220 22.68 -0.88 38.69
N SER A 221 23.97 -0.82 38.36
CA SER A 221 24.65 0.38 37.88
C SER A 221 24.72 0.48 36.36
N ARG A 222 24.20 -0.50 35.61
CA ARG A 222 24.29 -0.51 34.14
C ARG A 222 23.28 0.45 33.53
N GLN A 223 23.76 1.36 32.69
CA GLN A 223 22.92 2.20 31.84
C GLN A 223 22.44 1.40 30.63
N PHE A 224 21.22 0.85 30.70
CA PHE A 224 20.65 0.05 29.62
C PHE A 224 19.96 0.95 28.57
N ASN A 225 20.49 0.98 27.34
CA ASN A 225 20.00 1.90 26.30
C ASN A 225 19.27 1.17 25.13
N ARG A 226 18.80 1.94 24.14
CA ARG A 226 18.09 1.38 22.96
C ARG A 226 18.98 0.47 22.09
N VAL A 227 20.29 0.70 22.08
CA VAL A 227 21.26 -0.14 21.36
C VAL A 227 21.41 -1.48 22.08
N ASP A 228 21.53 -1.47 23.41
CA ASP A 228 21.55 -2.68 24.24
C ASP A 228 20.26 -3.50 24.04
N ALA A 229 19.09 -2.84 24.05
CA ALA A 229 17.82 -3.51 23.80
C ALA A 229 17.78 -4.22 22.43
N GLY A 230 18.25 -3.54 21.38
CA GLY A 230 18.39 -4.15 20.04
C GLY A 230 19.29 -5.38 20.03
N ARG A 231 20.43 -5.32 20.73
CA ARG A 231 21.34 -6.46 20.89
C ARG A 231 20.69 -7.61 21.64
N VAL A 232 19.98 -7.34 22.73
CA VAL A 232 19.23 -8.35 23.49
C VAL A 232 18.20 -9.07 22.62
N PHE A 233 17.42 -8.34 21.81
CA PHE A 233 16.47 -8.95 20.87
C PHE A 233 17.15 -9.81 19.78
N SER A 234 18.40 -9.50 19.45
CA SER A 234 19.21 -10.29 18.51
C SER A 234 20.05 -11.39 19.16
N ALA A 235 19.95 -11.59 20.47
CA ALA A 235 20.86 -12.46 21.23
C ALA A 235 22.35 -12.13 20.98
N ALA A 236 22.65 -10.86 20.70
CA ALA A 236 24.00 -10.37 20.50
C ALA A 236 24.65 -10.04 21.85
N PRO A 237 25.96 -10.27 22.01
CA PRO A 237 26.67 -9.91 23.22
C PRO A 237 26.61 -8.40 23.44
N ALA A 238 26.69 -8.00 24.72
CA ALA A 238 26.77 -6.59 25.10
C ALA A 238 28.02 -5.94 24.49
N LEU A 239 27.91 -4.65 24.14
CA LEU A 239 29.08 -3.85 23.73
C LEU A 239 30.02 -3.63 24.91
N GLU A 240 31.31 -3.53 24.63
CA GLU A 240 32.28 -3.10 25.63
C GLU A 240 32.10 -1.62 25.97
N ASN A 241 32.28 -1.25 27.24
CA ASN A 241 32.10 0.13 27.71
C ASN A 241 32.91 1.18 26.92
N LYS A 242 34.09 0.81 26.39
CA LYS A 242 34.90 1.69 25.53
C LYS A 242 34.17 2.01 24.22
N GLN A 243 33.58 1.01 23.59
CA GLN A 243 32.81 1.16 22.35
C GLN A 243 31.50 1.93 22.58
N VAL A 244 30.93 1.83 23.79
CA VAL A 244 29.78 2.65 24.22
C VAL A 244 30.18 4.12 24.39
N ASN A 245 31.37 4.41 24.93
CA ASN A 245 31.88 5.77 25.09
C ASN A 245 32.32 6.40 23.75
N ASP A 246 32.90 5.63 22.83
CA ASP A 246 33.20 6.10 21.46
C ASP A 246 31.92 6.31 20.61
N ALA A 247 30.77 5.77 21.09
CA ALA A 247 29.43 6.05 20.58
C ALA A 247 28.74 7.23 21.31
N ALA A 248 29.51 8.11 21.95
CA ALA A 248 29.00 9.24 22.74
C ALA A 248 28.04 10.18 21.98
N ASP A 249 28.17 10.31 20.64
CA ASP A 249 27.14 10.95 19.83
C ASP A 249 26.24 9.92 19.14
N PRO A 250 25.06 9.62 19.71
CA PRO A 250 24.09 8.72 19.09
C PRO A 250 23.56 9.22 17.74
N ALA A 251 23.72 10.50 17.38
CA ALA A 251 23.39 10.99 16.04
C ALA A 251 24.40 10.50 14.99
N GLU A 252 25.68 10.48 15.34
CA GLU A 252 26.75 10.04 14.44
C GLU A 252 26.70 8.51 14.22
N ALA A 253 26.39 7.75 15.27
CA ALA A 253 26.17 6.30 15.14
C ALA A 253 25.06 6.00 14.13
N VAL A 254 23.94 6.72 14.19
CA VAL A 254 22.84 6.59 13.23
C VAL A 254 23.29 6.97 11.82
N SER A 255 24.05 8.05 11.62
CA SER A 255 24.53 8.42 10.28
C SER A 255 25.49 7.39 9.68
N ARG A 256 26.37 6.79 10.50
CA ARG A 256 27.26 5.70 10.05
C ARG A 256 26.44 4.50 9.57
N ILE A 257 25.39 4.12 10.31
CA ILE A 257 24.50 3.00 9.97
C ILE A 257 23.70 3.29 8.69
N THR A 258 23.16 4.50 8.55
CA THR A 258 22.30 4.85 7.40
C THR A 258 23.08 4.96 6.10
N GLN A 259 24.32 5.48 6.16
CA GLN A 259 25.23 5.55 5.02
C GLN A 259 25.70 4.15 4.60
N ASN A 260 26.06 3.30 5.59
CA ASN A 260 26.71 2.01 5.34
C ASN A 260 25.94 0.82 5.96
N PRO A 261 24.72 0.49 5.48
CA PRO A 261 23.91 -0.58 6.06
C PRO A 261 24.51 -1.98 5.86
N SER A 262 25.48 -2.16 4.96
CA SER A 262 26.18 -3.44 4.76
C SER A 262 27.15 -3.78 5.89
N HIS A 263 27.55 -2.79 6.70
CA HIS A 263 28.50 -2.95 7.80
C HIS A 263 27.81 -3.22 9.15
N ILE A 264 26.51 -3.52 9.14
CA ILE A 264 25.79 -3.95 10.33
C ILE A 264 26.36 -5.29 10.79
N GLU A 265 26.74 -5.35 12.06
CA GLU A 265 27.21 -6.56 12.73
C GLU A 265 26.21 -7.71 12.57
N LYS A 266 26.76 -8.92 12.41
CA LYS A 266 25.98 -10.14 12.34
C LYS A 266 26.38 -11.08 13.47
N VAL A 267 25.39 -11.82 13.97
CA VAL A 267 25.53 -12.82 15.02
C VAL A 267 25.00 -14.17 14.54
N GLY A 268 25.48 -15.25 15.13
CA GLY A 268 25.12 -16.62 14.74
C GLY A 268 26.18 -17.29 13.85
N LYS A 269 25.88 -18.49 13.36
CA LYS A 269 26.77 -19.30 12.53
C LYS A 269 26.00 -19.91 11.36
N GLY A 270 26.61 -19.95 10.18
CA GLY A 270 26.05 -20.59 9.00
C GLY A 270 24.68 -20.01 8.63
N GLU A 271 23.66 -20.88 8.54
CA GLU A 271 22.29 -20.48 8.18
C GLU A 271 21.55 -19.70 9.27
N ALA A 272 22.02 -19.76 10.52
CA ALA A 272 21.49 -19.00 11.64
C ALA A 272 22.14 -17.60 11.78
N GLU A 273 22.96 -17.18 10.81
CA GLU A 273 23.54 -15.84 10.80
C GLU A 273 22.45 -14.78 10.57
N GLN A 274 22.32 -13.85 11.51
CA GLN A 274 21.36 -12.76 11.46
C GLN A 274 22.02 -11.42 11.81
N GLN A 275 21.57 -10.35 11.16
CA GLN A 275 21.99 -8.99 11.49
C GLN A 275 21.49 -8.58 12.88
N VAL A 276 22.36 -7.91 13.64
CA VAL A 276 22.00 -7.31 14.92
C VAL A 276 20.95 -6.23 14.69
N LEU A 277 19.87 -6.29 15.47
CA LEU A 277 18.74 -5.39 15.39
C LEU A 277 19.18 -3.98 15.78
N GLN A 278 19.08 -3.08 14.82
CA GLN A 278 19.38 -1.67 15.05
C GLN A 278 18.29 -1.00 15.91
N PRO A 279 18.63 0.02 16.71
CA PRO A 279 17.66 0.77 17.50
C PRO A 279 16.62 1.44 16.59
N ALA A 280 15.45 1.77 17.15
CA ALA A 280 14.38 2.45 16.42
C ALA A 280 14.87 3.73 15.72
N ASP A 281 15.71 4.52 16.39
CA ASP A 281 16.31 5.76 15.90
C ASP A 281 17.02 5.62 14.54
N ALA A 282 17.63 4.47 14.27
CA ALA A 282 18.34 4.19 13.00
C ALA A 282 17.41 3.61 11.92
N ARG A 283 16.30 2.99 12.32
CA ARG A 283 15.39 2.26 11.42
C ARG A 283 14.21 3.09 10.91
N ILE A 284 13.87 4.18 11.60
CA ILE A 284 12.79 5.07 11.16
C ILE A 284 13.04 5.57 9.73
N PRO A 285 11.99 5.98 9.00
CA PRO A 285 12.18 6.56 7.68
C PRO A 285 13.05 7.82 7.70
N HIS A 286 13.00 8.66 8.75
CA HIS A 286 13.75 9.93 8.84
C HIS A 286 14.76 10.03 10.02
N PRO A 287 15.83 9.21 10.09
CA PRO A 287 16.87 9.26 11.13
C PRO A 287 17.53 10.63 11.32
N HIS A 288 17.74 11.38 10.24
CA HIS A 288 18.33 12.73 10.29
C HIS A 288 17.53 13.72 11.15
N LEU A 289 16.22 13.50 11.38
CA LEU A 289 15.41 14.33 12.26
C LEU A 289 15.81 14.19 13.73
N VAL A 290 16.21 12.99 14.16
CA VAL A 290 16.70 12.76 15.53
C VAL A 290 17.97 13.58 15.78
N ALA A 291 18.90 13.54 14.83
CA ALA A 291 20.13 14.31 14.88
C ALA A 291 19.87 15.83 14.81
N HIS A 292 18.88 16.26 14.02
CA HIS A 292 18.48 17.66 13.95
C HIS A 292 17.88 18.15 15.27
N GLU A 293 17.03 17.34 15.88
CA GLU A 293 16.39 17.68 17.16
C GLU A 293 17.41 17.77 18.29
N ARG A 294 18.38 16.85 18.36
CA ARG A 294 19.49 16.93 19.33
C ARG A 294 20.33 18.18 19.13
N PHE A 295 20.69 18.50 17.88
CA PHE A 295 21.46 19.71 17.59
C PHE A 295 20.70 20.97 18.01
N ARG A 296 19.38 21.03 17.72
CA ARG A 296 18.50 22.11 18.17
C ARG A 296 18.46 22.25 19.70
N GLN A 297 18.41 21.14 20.43
CA GLN A 297 18.42 21.16 21.89
C GLN A 297 19.75 21.64 22.47
N SER A 298 20.88 21.31 21.82
CA SER A 298 22.20 21.78 22.26
C SER A 298 22.43 23.28 22.00
N ARG A 299 21.80 23.84 20.96
CA ARG A 299 22.01 25.22 20.48
C ARG A 299 20.69 25.90 20.12
N PRO A 300 19.79 26.15 21.10
CA PRO A 300 18.41 26.57 20.81
C PRO A 300 18.29 27.95 20.14
N THR A 301 19.27 28.84 20.34
CA THR A 301 19.27 30.23 19.83
C THR A 301 19.83 30.36 18.41
N GLU A 302 20.59 29.37 17.93
CA GLU A 302 21.37 29.46 16.68
C GLU A 302 20.60 28.91 15.47
N TYR A 303 19.44 29.49 15.16
CA TYR A 303 18.54 28.98 14.11
C TYR A 303 19.22 28.81 12.74
N ARG A 304 20.12 29.74 12.36
CA ARG A 304 20.84 29.67 11.08
C ARG A 304 21.78 28.46 11.02
N GLU A 305 22.48 28.18 12.12
CA GLU A 305 23.39 27.03 12.19
C GLU A 305 22.60 25.72 12.21
N ILE A 306 21.51 25.66 12.96
CA ILE A 306 20.60 24.51 12.99
C ILE A 306 20.11 24.18 11.56
N PHE A 307 19.63 25.19 10.83
CA PHE A 307 19.14 25.00 9.47
C PHE A 307 20.25 24.62 8.49
N LYS A 308 21.45 25.20 8.64
CA LYS A 308 22.62 24.84 7.82
C LYS A 308 23.02 23.38 8.05
N ALA A 309 23.15 22.97 9.30
CA ALA A 309 23.50 21.60 9.67
C ALA A 309 22.45 20.58 9.20
N TYR A 310 21.17 20.94 9.28
CA TYR A 310 20.07 20.12 8.74
C TYR A 310 20.22 19.87 7.24
N ASN A 311 20.39 20.95 6.46
CA ASN A 311 20.51 20.86 5.01
C ASN A 311 21.78 20.12 4.58
N GLU A 312 22.89 20.34 5.28
CA GLU A 312 24.14 19.64 5.03
C GLU A 312 24.00 18.13 5.24
N ARG A 313 23.35 17.72 6.35
CA ARG A 313 23.09 16.30 6.64
C ARG A 313 22.19 15.66 5.59
N LEU A 314 21.12 16.33 5.17
CA LEU A 314 20.25 15.85 4.11
C LEU A 314 21.02 15.65 2.79
N ARG A 315 21.89 16.61 2.43
CA ARG A 315 22.74 16.52 1.24
C ARG A 315 23.70 15.33 1.33
N GLN A 316 24.36 15.14 2.48
CA GLN A 316 25.27 14.01 2.71
C GLN A 316 24.56 12.65 2.60
N GLU A 317 23.37 12.51 3.19
CA GLU A 317 22.57 11.28 3.06
C GLU A 317 22.17 11.02 1.60
N GLU A 318 21.77 12.08 0.87
CA GLU A 318 21.38 11.98 -0.52
C GLU A 318 22.55 11.62 -1.44
N THR A 319 23.73 12.23 -1.24
CA THR A 319 24.93 11.89 -2.01
C THR A 319 25.36 10.45 -1.76
N ALA A 320 25.37 10.01 -0.50
CA ALA A 320 25.70 8.63 -0.15
C ALA A 320 24.71 7.62 -0.78
N GLU A 321 23.40 7.92 -0.77
CA GLU A 321 22.41 7.07 -1.41
C GLU A 321 22.57 7.00 -2.93
N LYS A 322 22.83 8.16 -3.58
CA LYS A 322 23.07 8.24 -5.03
C LYS A 322 24.31 7.46 -5.43
N GLU A 323 25.42 7.63 -4.69
CA GLU A 323 26.66 6.89 -4.94
C GLU A 323 26.46 5.39 -4.76
N ARG A 324 25.74 4.96 -3.72
CA ARG A 324 25.42 3.54 -3.51
C ARG A 324 24.59 2.97 -4.65
N LYS A 325 23.58 3.70 -5.13
CA LYS A 325 22.77 3.30 -6.29
C LYS A 325 23.61 3.22 -7.56
N ARG A 326 24.50 4.19 -7.78
CA ARG A 326 25.44 4.21 -8.91
C ARG A 326 26.36 3.00 -8.87
N LEU A 327 27.07 2.77 -7.76
CA LEU A 327 27.98 1.63 -7.58
C LEU A 327 27.26 0.28 -7.71
N ALA A 328 26.03 0.16 -7.21
CA ALA A 328 25.23 -1.05 -7.36
C ALA A 328 24.87 -1.33 -8.83
N LYS A 329 24.53 -0.27 -9.59
CA LYS A 329 24.24 -0.36 -11.02
C LYS A 329 25.50 -0.70 -11.83
N GLU A 330 26.61 -0.01 -11.57
CA GLU A 330 27.91 -0.28 -12.21
C GLU A 330 28.35 -1.73 -11.97
N ARG A 331 28.19 -2.23 -10.74
CA ARG A 331 28.48 -3.64 -10.42
C ARG A 331 27.57 -4.61 -11.18
N GLN A 332 26.29 -4.29 -11.33
CA GLN A 332 25.37 -5.11 -12.12
C GLN A 332 25.74 -5.12 -13.60
N ASP A 333 26.08 -3.96 -14.15
CA ASP A 333 26.49 -3.80 -15.55
C ASP A 333 27.83 -4.52 -15.82
N GLN A 334 28.80 -4.43 -14.89
CA GLN A 334 30.08 -5.15 -14.99
C GLN A 334 29.94 -6.68 -14.96
N GLN A 335 28.95 -7.20 -14.22
CA GLN A 335 28.68 -8.64 -14.16
C GLN A 335 27.93 -9.16 -15.40
N GLN A 336 27.47 -8.28 -16.29
CA GLN A 336 26.64 -8.64 -17.42
C GLN A 336 27.32 -8.30 -18.76
N THR A 337 27.79 -9.33 -19.45
CA THR A 337 28.33 -9.21 -20.81
C THR A 337 27.19 -9.27 -21.83
N LYS A 338 27.10 -8.23 -22.67
CA LYS A 338 26.10 -8.12 -23.74
C LYS A 338 26.75 -8.39 -25.10
N VAL A 339 26.26 -9.38 -25.84
CA VAL A 339 26.78 -9.77 -27.16
C VAL A 339 25.65 -9.75 -28.18
N GLN A 340 25.79 -8.93 -29.22
CA GLN A 340 24.83 -8.85 -30.32
C GLN A 340 25.55 -9.13 -31.66
N PRO A 341 25.54 -10.38 -32.15
CA PRO A 341 26.08 -10.71 -33.46
C PRO A 341 25.30 -10.01 -34.58
N GLU A 342 25.98 -9.58 -35.64
CA GLU A 342 25.39 -8.82 -36.76
C GLU A 342 24.21 -9.56 -37.43
N SER A 343 24.31 -10.89 -37.53
CA SER A 343 23.28 -11.75 -38.12
C SER A 343 22.19 -12.20 -37.13
N SER A 344 22.28 -11.82 -35.86
CA SER A 344 21.37 -12.29 -34.80
C SER A 344 20.19 -11.36 -34.61
N ARG A 345 18.99 -11.96 -34.47
CA ARG A 345 17.76 -11.25 -34.06
C ARG A 345 17.74 -10.90 -32.57
N PHE A 346 18.61 -11.51 -31.77
CA PHE A 346 18.60 -11.41 -30.32
C PHE A 346 19.92 -10.82 -29.78
N GLU A 347 19.80 -10.06 -28.70
CA GLU A 347 20.92 -9.66 -27.83
C GLU A 347 21.10 -10.74 -26.76
N PHE A 348 22.26 -11.39 -26.72
CA PHE A 348 22.58 -12.37 -25.69
C PHE A 348 23.18 -11.67 -24.48
N ARG A 349 22.62 -11.93 -23.30
CA ARG A 349 23.06 -11.35 -22.02
C ARG A 349 23.61 -12.44 -21.14
N PHE A 350 24.93 -12.51 -21.05
CA PHE A 350 25.64 -13.45 -20.19
C PHE A 350 25.89 -12.79 -18.85
N LYS A 351 25.36 -13.40 -17.79
CA LYS A 351 25.61 -12.95 -16.42
C LYS A 351 26.60 -13.89 -15.77
N ASP A 352 27.74 -13.37 -15.37
CA ASP A 352 28.75 -14.16 -14.67
C ASP A 352 28.25 -14.43 -13.25
N VAL A 353 28.16 -15.71 -12.89
CA VAL A 353 27.71 -16.14 -11.56
C VAL A 353 28.77 -17.02 -10.92
N VAL A 354 29.20 -16.62 -9.72
CA VAL A 354 30.20 -17.36 -8.95
C VAL A 354 29.52 -18.46 -8.13
N VAL A 355 29.83 -19.71 -8.45
CA VAL A 355 29.45 -20.89 -7.65
C VAL A 355 30.56 -21.15 -6.63
N SER A 356 30.38 -20.65 -5.42
CA SER A 356 31.31 -20.84 -4.30
C SER A 356 30.58 -21.46 -3.11
N LYS A 357 31.35 -21.96 -2.12
CA LYS A 357 30.82 -22.48 -0.84
C LYS A 357 29.91 -21.48 -0.13
N GLU A 358 30.09 -20.18 -0.34
CA GLU A 358 29.23 -19.14 0.21
C GLU A 358 27.87 -19.05 -0.50
N THR A 359 27.84 -19.24 -1.81
CA THR A 359 26.61 -19.18 -2.61
C THR A 359 25.80 -20.48 -2.49
N THR A 360 26.46 -21.65 -2.63
CA THR A 360 25.81 -22.97 -2.57
C THR A 360 25.66 -23.52 -1.15
N GLY A 361 26.36 -22.95 -0.17
CA GLY A 361 26.43 -23.50 1.20
C GLY A 361 27.33 -24.75 1.28
N THR A 362 27.63 -25.19 2.49
CA THR A 362 28.39 -26.44 2.74
C THR A 362 27.68 -27.67 2.18
N ASP A 363 26.34 -27.65 2.23
CA ASP A 363 25.50 -28.83 1.96
C ASP A 363 24.86 -28.76 0.55
N GLY A 364 25.25 -27.78 -0.26
CA GLY A 364 24.66 -27.53 -1.58
C GLY A 364 23.22 -26.97 -1.55
N ARG A 365 22.72 -26.56 -0.37
CA ARG A 365 21.33 -26.11 -0.16
C ARG A 365 21.15 -24.58 -0.11
N GLY A 366 22.17 -23.79 -0.38
CA GLY A 366 22.17 -22.32 -0.28
C GLY A 366 21.11 -21.62 -1.14
N SER A 367 20.37 -20.68 -0.54
CA SER A 367 19.20 -20.03 -1.17
C SER A 367 19.53 -19.15 -2.38
N LYS A 368 20.78 -18.71 -2.50
CA LYS A 368 21.28 -17.83 -3.58
C LYS A 368 21.93 -18.58 -4.74
N ALA A 369 22.03 -19.91 -4.68
CA ALA A 369 22.67 -20.72 -5.72
C ALA A 369 21.91 -20.63 -7.07
N PRO A 370 22.61 -20.38 -8.19
CA PRO A 370 22.00 -20.46 -9.52
C PRO A 370 21.73 -21.93 -9.90
N GLY A 371 20.77 -22.15 -10.81
CA GLY A 371 20.47 -23.46 -11.40
C GLY A 371 19.28 -24.19 -10.78
N LEU A 372 18.89 -25.30 -11.42
CA LEU A 372 17.82 -26.18 -10.95
C LEU A 372 18.40 -27.19 -9.95
N ARG A 373 17.75 -27.33 -8.79
CA ARG A 373 18.20 -28.25 -7.74
C ARG A 373 17.89 -29.71 -8.09
N TYR A 374 18.86 -30.60 -7.89
CA TYR A 374 18.71 -32.05 -8.05
C TYR A 374 18.03 -32.70 -6.83
N GLY A 375 17.37 -33.85 -7.04
CA GLY A 375 16.75 -34.62 -5.96
C GLY A 375 15.45 -34.02 -5.40
N VAL A 376 14.83 -33.06 -6.11
CA VAL A 376 13.57 -32.42 -5.71
C VAL A 376 12.48 -32.72 -6.76
N PRO A 377 11.41 -33.46 -6.43
CA PRO A 377 10.32 -33.72 -7.36
C PRO A 377 9.49 -32.45 -7.62
N SER A 378 8.72 -32.45 -8.72
CA SER A 378 7.84 -31.34 -9.05
C SER A 378 6.81 -31.08 -7.93
N TYR A 379 6.65 -29.81 -7.55
CA TYR A 379 5.65 -29.36 -6.58
C TYR A 379 4.28 -29.06 -7.21
N GLU A 380 4.05 -29.44 -8.47
CA GLU A 380 2.83 -29.07 -9.20
C GLU A 380 1.53 -29.56 -8.54
N ARG A 381 1.59 -30.74 -7.89
CA ARG A 381 0.46 -31.36 -7.18
C ARG A 381 0.34 -30.92 -5.72
N LYS A 382 1.26 -30.06 -5.24
CA LYS A 382 1.25 -29.58 -3.85
C LYS A 382 0.15 -28.53 -3.66
N LYS A 383 -0.73 -28.75 -2.68
CA LYS A 383 -1.77 -27.78 -2.32
C LYS A 383 -1.13 -26.45 -1.88
N GLY A 384 -1.65 -25.33 -2.38
CA GLY A 384 -1.16 -23.99 -2.06
C GLY A 384 0.08 -23.55 -2.84
N GLN A 385 0.51 -24.30 -3.87
CA GLN A 385 1.62 -23.89 -4.72
C GLN A 385 1.26 -22.67 -5.58
N VAL A 386 2.06 -21.60 -5.49
CA VAL A 386 1.88 -20.40 -6.32
C VAL A 386 2.34 -20.69 -7.75
N LYS A 387 1.43 -20.54 -8.71
CA LYS A 387 1.66 -20.72 -10.16
C LYS A 387 1.49 -19.42 -10.97
N ILE A 388 1.38 -18.29 -10.26
CA ILE A 388 1.16 -16.95 -10.82
C ILE A 388 2.45 -16.15 -10.62
N PRO A 389 2.83 -15.25 -11.55
CA PRO A 389 4.00 -14.38 -11.37
C PRO A 389 3.93 -13.60 -10.05
N THR A 390 4.97 -13.70 -9.22
CA THR A 390 5.06 -13.03 -7.90
C THR A 390 5.74 -11.66 -7.97
N ARG A 391 6.38 -11.35 -9.09
CA ARG A 391 7.08 -10.08 -9.35
C ARG A 391 6.90 -9.70 -10.81
N VAL A 392 6.53 -8.44 -11.05
CA VAL A 392 6.47 -7.82 -12.37
C VAL A 392 7.43 -6.64 -12.35
N GLU A 393 8.42 -6.66 -13.23
CA GLU A 393 9.37 -5.56 -13.40
C GLU A 393 8.80 -4.61 -14.48
N VAL A 394 8.79 -3.30 -14.18
CA VAL A 394 8.21 -2.25 -15.03
C VAL A 394 9.29 -1.26 -15.44
#